data_AF-D0MWK9-F1
#
_entry.id   AF-D0MWK9-F1
#
_cell.length_a   1.000
_cell.length_b   1.000
_cell.length_c   1.000
_cell.angle_alpha   90.00
_cell.angle_beta   90.00
_cell.angle_gamma   90.00
#
_symmetry.space_group_name_H-M   'P 1'
#
loop_
_entity.id
_entity.type
_entity.pdbx_description
1 polymer ?
#
loop_
_entity_poly.entity_id
_entity_poly.type
_entity_poly.pdbx_seq_one_letter_code
_entity_poly.pdbx_strand_id
1 'polypeptide(L)'
;MKVIRLGGANDGLCHFLSFGGFEMLLDCGVKMQSLQRSSKQGGGSVYHLQLPALSSVDVGALDVVLLSNHQTLLALPLLTEIFGFKGEIYATQLTLDFGRVFLKELAALSQGEDSAIFTFEGVADDIPMFSVEEIEKCCRKIRCVEYSEVVSLAYGVQITALSSGFSLGASIWLVEGPNDKLAYVAAASGDFNRHPKELDLLPLVDCETLLLTDLKPDRDPHANTERMVERVLSGVTRVLERGGVCIMPTSPCGVVFDLVEAVYAACVHNKQNVPMYFISDHAARVMELTQLGAEWLCEKKIDKLYAGEDAFLHESLLKNNVFHAVTDVSAATAVTFQNGSILFVSHPSLKFGRAPELIQMLGNESRNAVLLIDPSVDDTEAFAPFQDLPIEKISCPIDPRLSCGDANQFIARCCPHNLIVPYEYTVAPPASTLVDGAEMSSHFSRVLPLHELTAAKSKTELLTFPMKQFEPIAVEKTSKYLDGRLDPKLAAQATITDVNGKAAAYVSGVLSVKRKAFVLEPPSIVYKEKSNLLMGQVDEEKLEKQVKTHDPQAQVYISQGQGDADVFMSIPSLDARITLWKETGKTLVETEKEEARALLTSFILAQLVVITQG
;
A
#
# COMPACT_ATOMS: atom_id res chain seq x y z
N MET A 1 2.39 13.38 8.35
CA MET A 1 2.37 12.01 7.78
C MET A 1 3.74 11.37 8.02
N LYS A 2 3.82 10.06 8.26
CA LYS A 2 5.09 9.32 8.39
C LYS A 2 5.10 8.10 7.49
N VAL A 3 6.19 7.88 6.74
CA VAL A 3 6.39 6.69 5.89
C VAL A 3 7.67 5.98 6.30
N ILE A 4 7.65 4.65 6.36
CA ILE A 4 8.84 3.82 6.61
C ILE A 4 8.85 2.67 5.60
N ARG A 5 9.96 2.48 4.88
CA ARG A 5 10.17 1.31 4.03
C ARG A 5 10.60 0.11 4.87
N LEU A 6 9.81 -0.96 4.82
CA LEU A 6 10.07 -2.25 5.48
C LEU A 6 10.66 -3.25 4.48
N GLY A 7 10.20 -3.19 3.22
CA GLY A 7 10.74 -3.94 2.09
C GLY A 7 10.56 -3.17 0.79
N GLY A 8 11.59 -3.16 -0.06
CA GLY A 8 11.52 -2.54 -1.39
C GLY A 8 10.93 -3.47 -2.45
N ALA A 9 10.96 -3.00 -3.71
CA ALA A 9 10.50 -3.77 -4.87
C ALA A 9 11.11 -5.19 -4.95
N ASN A 10 12.42 -5.31 -4.71
CA ASN A 10 13.12 -6.59 -4.74
C ASN A 10 13.15 -7.34 -3.40
N ASP A 11 12.60 -6.77 -2.33
CA ASP A 11 12.67 -7.33 -0.96
C ASP A 11 11.29 -7.72 -0.40
N GLY A 12 10.28 -7.83 -1.26
CA GLY A 12 8.88 -7.94 -0.86
C GLY A 12 8.34 -6.57 -0.48
N LEU A 13 7.65 -5.93 -1.44
CA LEU A 13 7.14 -4.57 -1.28
C LEU A 13 6.28 -4.44 -0.02
N CYS A 14 6.68 -3.54 0.88
CA CYS A 14 6.04 -3.37 2.18
C CYS A 14 6.45 -2.03 2.81
N HIS A 15 5.47 -1.17 3.12
CA HIS A 15 5.70 0.12 3.76
C HIS A 15 4.74 0.35 4.90
N PHE A 16 5.23 0.94 5.98
CA PHE A 16 4.39 1.48 7.05
C PHE A 16 4.03 2.94 6.73
N LEU A 17 2.75 3.28 6.85
CA LEU A 17 2.22 4.63 6.68
C LEU A 17 1.43 5.05 7.92
N SER A 18 1.81 6.16 8.53
CA SER A 18 0.97 6.88 9.48
C SER A 18 0.34 8.09 8.81
N PHE A 19 -0.99 8.04 8.65
CA PHE A 19 -1.77 9.06 7.94
C PHE A 19 -3.12 9.28 8.62
N GLY A 20 -3.48 10.54 8.89
CA GLY A 20 -4.81 10.89 9.41
C GLY A 20 -5.22 10.17 10.70
N GLY A 21 -4.26 9.81 11.56
CA GLY A 21 -4.51 9.06 12.79
C GLY A 21 -4.65 7.54 12.62
N PHE A 22 -4.47 7.02 11.40
CA PHE A 22 -4.37 5.59 11.12
C PHE A 22 -2.92 5.15 11.04
N GLU A 23 -2.68 3.92 11.48
CA GLU A 23 -1.47 3.17 11.14
C GLU A 23 -1.83 2.14 10.07
N MET A 24 -1.25 2.32 8.88
CA MET A 24 -1.55 1.53 7.70
C MET A 24 -0.31 0.74 7.25
N LEU A 25 -0.54 -0.47 6.76
CA LEU A 25 0.46 -1.21 5.99
C LEU A 25 0.12 -1.08 4.49
N LEU A 26 1.05 -0.54 3.73
CA LEU A 26 0.97 -0.50 2.28
C LEU A 26 1.74 -1.69 1.74
N ASP A 27 1.01 -2.64 1.17
CA ASP A 27 1.53 -3.89 0.63
C ASP A 27 2.18 -4.84 1.68
N CYS A 28 2.09 -6.14 1.41
CA CYS A 28 2.54 -7.24 2.25
C CYS A 28 3.13 -8.35 1.35
N GLY A 29 4.18 -7.99 0.61
CA GLY A 29 4.85 -8.88 -0.34
C GLY A 29 5.85 -9.85 0.30
N VAL A 30 6.50 -10.65 -0.55
CA VAL A 30 7.56 -11.61 -0.17
C VAL A 30 8.75 -11.42 -1.10
N LYS A 31 9.97 -11.63 -0.59
CA LYS A 31 11.21 -11.53 -1.38
C LYS A 31 11.38 -12.75 -2.28
N MET A 32 10.68 -12.82 -3.40
CA MET A 32 10.70 -13.98 -4.32
C MET A 32 12.11 -14.36 -4.82
N GLN A 33 12.99 -13.38 -5.01
CA GLN A 33 14.39 -13.60 -5.41
C GLN A 33 15.19 -14.41 -4.39
N SER A 34 14.86 -14.27 -3.10
CA SER A 34 15.55 -14.99 -2.02
C SER A 34 15.20 -16.47 -1.95
N LEU A 35 14.29 -16.96 -2.81
CA LEU A 35 13.92 -18.37 -2.81
C LEU A 35 15.17 -19.23 -3.02
N GLN A 36 15.49 -20.05 -2.03
CA GLN A 36 16.61 -20.97 -2.08
C GLN A 36 16.16 -22.39 -1.75
N ARG A 37 16.72 -23.37 -2.45
CA ARG A 37 16.45 -24.79 -2.22
C ARG A 37 17.67 -25.44 -1.58
N SER A 38 17.45 -26.14 -0.48
CA SER A 38 18.46 -26.93 0.23
C SER A 38 17.98 -28.38 0.40
N SER A 39 18.90 -29.32 0.52
CA SER A 39 18.57 -30.75 0.67
C SER A 39 18.42 -31.11 2.14
N LYS A 40 17.42 -31.93 2.50
CA LYS A 40 17.23 -32.44 3.86
C LYS A 40 18.11 -33.66 4.13
N GLN A 41 18.61 -33.78 5.36
CA GLN A 41 19.18 -35.03 5.85
C GLN A 41 18.05 -36.05 6.06
N GLY A 42 17.79 -36.89 5.06
CA GLY A 42 16.73 -37.91 5.10
C GLY A 42 15.90 -38.06 3.82
N GLY A 43 16.16 -37.24 2.79
CA GLY A 43 15.34 -37.17 1.58
C GLY A 43 14.43 -35.93 1.59
N GLY A 44 14.11 -35.40 0.41
CA GLY A 44 13.33 -34.17 0.23
C GLY A 44 14.15 -32.87 0.30
N SER A 45 13.46 -31.75 0.10
CA SER A 45 14.04 -30.40 -0.01
C SER A 45 13.46 -29.45 1.04
N VAL A 46 14.25 -28.48 1.49
CA VAL A 46 13.75 -27.30 2.22
C VAL A 46 13.87 -26.08 1.32
N TYR A 47 12.76 -25.40 1.10
CA TYR A 47 12.71 -24.09 0.46
C TYR A 47 12.73 -22.99 1.51
N HIS A 48 13.62 -22.01 1.32
CA HIS A 48 13.78 -20.86 2.19
C HIS A 48 13.33 -19.62 1.45
N LEU A 49 12.48 -18.81 2.07
CA LEU A 49 11.95 -17.61 1.46
C LEU A 49 11.95 -16.45 2.47
N GLN A 50 12.59 -15.33 2.13
CA GLN A 50 12.71 -14.21 3.05
C GLN A 50 11.45 -13.34 3.04
N LEU A 51 11.04 -12.91 4.22
CA LEU A 51 10.00 -11.91 4.42
C LEU A 51 10.60 -10.50 4.49
N PRO A 52 9.84 -9.46 4.12
CA PRO A 52 10.19 -8.09 4.47
C PRO A 52 10.21 -7.93 5.99
N ALA A 53 10.64 -6.77 6.47
CA ALA A 53 10.80 -6.48 7.90
C ALA A 53 9.46 -6.32 8.68
N LEU A 54 8.49 -7.19 8.43
CA LEU A 54 7.18 -7.21 9.07
C LEU A 54 7.27 -7.40 10.59
N SER A 55 8.28 -8.12 11.08
CA SER A 55 8.54 -8.30 12.52
C SER A 55 8.85 -6.99 13.25
N SER A 56 9.21 -5.92 12.52
CA SER A 56 9.48 -4.59 13.09
C SER A 56 8.22 -3.75 13.31
N VAL A 57 7.05 -4.25 12.90
CA VAL A 57 5.77 -3.54 13.03
C VAL A 57 4.95 -4.16 14.15
N ASP A 58 4.40 -3.33 15.04
CA ASP A 58 3.38 -3.79 15.99
C ASP A 58 2.05 -4.01 15.25
N VAL A 59 1.79 -5.27 14.91
CA VAL A 59 0.58 -5.69 14.19
C VAL A 59 -0.71 -5.35 14.96
N GLY A 60 -0.64 -5.21 16.30
CA GLY A 60 -1.77 -4.80 17.12
C GLY A 60 -2.15 -3.33 16.98
N ALA A 61 -1.21 -2.50 16.51
CA ALA A 61 -1.43 -1.08 16.29
C ALA A 61 -1.92 -0.75 14.86
N LEU A 62 -1.71 -1.66 13.91
CA LEU A 62 -2.18 -1.50 12.53
C LEU A 62 -3.72 -1.52 12.43
N ASP A 63 -4.26 -0.51 11.75
CA ASP A 63 -5.69 -0.39 11.49
C ASP A 63 -6.11 -0.92 10.12
N VAL A 64 -5.25 -0.74 9.10
CA VAL A 64 -5.59 -0.99 7.68
C VAL A 64 -4.42 -1.57 6.91
N VAL A 65 -4.69 -2.51 6.00
CA VAL A 65 -3.75 -2.98 4.97
C VAL A 65 -4.31 -2.64 3.59
N LEU A 66 -3.50 -2.01 2.73
CA LEU A 66 -3.84 -1.71 1.34
C LEU A 66 -2.96 -2.55 0.40
N LEU A 67 -3.57 -3.31 -0.51
CA LEU A 67 -2.88 -4.24 -1.41
C LEU A 67 -2.99 -3.75 -2.85
N SER A 68 -1.85 -3.48 -3.47
CA SER A 68 -1.74 -2.84 -4.78
C SER A 68 -1.76 -3.80 -5.95
N ASN A 69 -1.27 -5.04 -5.83
CA ASN A 69 -1.32 -6.03 -6.90
C ASN A 69 -1.18 -7.47 -6.37
N HIS A 70 -1.32 -8.45 -7.25
CA HIS A 70 -1.35 -9.87 -6.89
C HIS A 70 -0.08 -10.40 -6.19
N GLN A 71 1.08 -9.76 -6.38
CA GLN A 71 2.35 -10.14 -5.73
C GLN A 71 2.51 -9.50 -4.34
N THR A 72 1.78 -8.42 -4.06
CA THR A 72 1.92 -7.67 -2.81
C THR A 72 1.08 -8.22 -1.67
N LEU A 73 0.42 -9.37 -1.82
CA LEU A 73 -0.33 -10.04 -0.76
C LEU A 73 0.27 -11.38 -0.33
N LEU A 74 1.47 -11.73 -0.84
CA LEU A 74 2.05 -13.06 -0.64
C LEU A 74 2.45 -13.36 0.81
N ALA A 75 2.71 -12.35 1.65
CA ALA A 75 2.96 -12.52 3.08
C ALA A 75 1.71 -12.31 3.95
N LEU A 76 0.58 -11.94 3.34
CA LEU A 76 -0.64 -11.59 4.07
C LEU A 76 -1.18 -12.72 4.96
N PRO A 77 -1.18 -14.01 4.56
CA PRO A 77 -1.63 -15.09 5.45
C PRO A 77 -0.82 -15.17 6.76
N LEU A 78 0.47 -14.81 6.73
CA LEU A 78 1.30 -14.77 7.93
C LEU A 78 0.89 -13.60 8.82
N LEU A 79 0.67 -12.43 8.23
CA LEU A 79 0.19 -11.25 8.95
C LEU A 79 -1.15 -11.50 9.66
N THR A 80 -2.07 -12.19 9.00
CA THR A 80 -3.43 -12.41 9.52
C THR A 80 -3.55 -13.60 10.45
N GLU A 81 -2.92 -14.74 10.14
CA GLU A 81 -3.10 -15.98 10.90
C GLU A 81 -2.01 -16.22 11.96
N ILE A 82 -0.79 -15.72 11.74
CA ILE A 82 0.34 -15.90 12.67
C ILE A 82 0.54 -14.67 13.54
N PHE A 83 0.63 -13.47 12.94
CA PHE A 83 0.83 -12.23 13.70
C PHE A 83 -0.46 -11.63 14.24
N GLY A 84 -1.61 -12.18 13.86
CA GLY A 84 -2.90 -11.88 14.48
C GLY A 84 -3.46 -10.49 14.16
N PHE A 85 -3.22 -9.99 12.94
CA PHE A 85 -3.81 -8.74 12.46
C PHE A 85 -5.36 -8.77 12.51
N LYS A 86 -5.96 -7.69 12.99
CA LYS A 86 -7.42 -7.55 13.19
C LYS A 86 -8.04 -6.33 12.50
N GLY A 87 -7.23 -5.54 11.81
CA GLY A 87 -7.72 -4.38 11.07
C GLY A 87 -8.41 -4.77 9.77
N GLU A 88 -8.73 -3.76 8.96
CA GLU A 88 -9.38 -3.94 7.66
C GLU A 88 -8.33 -4.17 6.56
N ILE A 89 -8.66 -5.00 5.56
CA ILE A 89 -7.77 -5.27 4.42
C ILE A 89 -8.50 -4.93 3.13
N TYR A 90 -7.90 -4.10 2.29
CA TYR A 90 -8.48 -3.68 1.02
C TYR A 90 -7.60 -4.08 -0.17
N ALA A 91 -8.25 -4.59 -1.21
CA ALA A 91 -7.65 -4.97 -2.48
C ALA A 91 -8.70 -4.83 -3.59
N THR A 92 -8.29 -4.82 -4.84
CA THR A 92 -9.22 -5.03 -5.96
C THR A 92 -9.53 -6.53 -6.12
N GLN A 93 -10.63 -6.85 -6.81
CA GLN A 93 -11.06 -8.24 -7.00
C GLN A 93 -10.02 -9.10 -7.72
N LEU A 94 -9.47 -8.63 -8.84
CA LEU A 94 -8.45 -9.39 -9.58
C LEU A 94 -7.10 -9.47 -8.87
N THR A 95 -6.74 -8.48 -8.05
CA THR A 95 -5.57 -8.60 -7.16
C THR A 95 -5.73 -9.78 -6.21
N LEU A 96 -6.90 -9.91 -5.56
CA LEU A 96 -7.21 -11.03 -4.68
C LEU A 96 -7.20 -12.37 -5.43
N ASP A 97 -7.88 -12.44 -6.57
CA ASP A 97 -8.07 -13.70 -7.29
C ASP A 97 -6.75 -14.27 -7.85
N PHE A 98 -5.94 -13.46 -8.51
CA PHE A 98 -4.62 -13.88 -8.99
C PHE A 98 -3.65 -14.13 -7.83
N GLY A 99 -3.71 -13.31 -6.79
CA GLY A 99 -2.92 -13.52 -5.59
C GLY A 99 -3.23 -14.84 -4.90
N ARG A 100 -4.51 -15.24 -4.86
CA ARG A 100 -4.93 -16.55 -4.32
C ARG A 100 -4.36 -17.71 -5.12
N VAL A 101 -4.29 -17.59 -6.45
CA VAL A 101 -3.62 -18.60 -7.29
C VAL A 101 -2.14 -18.69 -6.90
N PHE A 102 -1.44 -17.55 -6.82
CA PHE A 102 -0.02 -17.53 -6.49
C PHE A 102 0.25 -18.07 -5.07
N LEU A 103 -0.55 -17.70 -4.08
CA LEU A 103 -0.47 -18.26 -2.73
C LEU A 103 -0.59 -19.79 -2.73
N LYS A 104 -1.50 -20.35 -3.54
CA LYS A 104 -1.65 -21.82 -3.65
C LYS A 104 -0.45 -22.48 -4.33
N GLU A 105 0.13 -21.84 -5.35
CA GLU A 105 1.37 -22.31 -5.97
C GLU A 105 2.54 -22.28 -4.97
N LEU A 106 2.62 -21.28 -4.09
CA LEU A 106 3.63 -21.24 -3.02
C LEU A 106 3.38 -22.31 -1.95
N ALA A 107 2.13 -22.55 -1.57
CA ALA A 107 1.79 -23.61 -0.60
C ALA A 107 2.12 -25.02 -1.13
N ALA A 108 2.23 -25.19 -2.45
CA ALA A 108 2.67 -26.45 -3.06
C ALA A 108 4.14 -26.80 -2.73
N LEU A 109 4.97 -25.81 -2.35
CA LEU A 109 6.37 -26.03 -1.92
C LEU A 109 6.48 -26.86 -0.63
N SER A 110 5.39 -27.01 0.13
CA SER A 110 5.34 -27.78 1.38
C SER A 110 4.57 -29.10 1.26
N GLN A 111 4.46 -29.66 0.05
CA GLN A 111 3.77 -30.92 -0.20
C GLN A 111 4.76 -32.10 -0.26
N GLY A 112 4.32 -33.29 0.16
CA GLY A 112 5.12 -34.52 0.07
C GLY A 112 6.30 -34.54 1.06
N GLU A 113 7.51 -34.84 0.57
CA GLU A 113 8.75 -34.86 1.37
C GLU A 113 9.40 -33.47 1.51
N ASP A 114 8.93 -32.50 0.72
CA ASP A 114 9.43 -31.13 0.71
C ASP A 114 8.80 -30.30 1.84
N SER A 115 9.49 -29.24 2.26
CA SER A 115 8.93 -28.22 3.17
C SER A 115 9.41 -26.84 2.77
N ALA A 116 8.59 -25.83 2.96
CA ALA A 116 9.00 -24.43 2.83
C ALA A 116 8.90 -23.70 4.18
N ILE A 117 9.91 -22.86 4.42
CA ILE A 117 9.98 -21.98 5.58
C ILE A 117 10.23 -20.55 5.14
N PHE A 118 9.64 -19.64 5.88
CA PHE A 118 9.87 -18.22 5.82
C PHE A 118 10.90 -17.81 6.86
N THR A 119 11.81 -16.93 6.47
CA THR A 119 12.83 -16.38 7.37
C THR A 119 12.80 -14.86 7.34
N PHE A 120 13.23 -14.23 8.42
CA PHE A 120 13.52 -12.79 8.42
C PHE A 120 15.02 -12.58 8.32
N GLU A 121 15.42 -11.52 7.63
CA GLU A 121 16.83 -11.16 7.56
C GLU A 121 17.37 -10.82 8.96
N GLY A 122 18.39 -11.55 9.40
CA GLY A 122 19.04 -11.33 10.70
C GLY A 122 18.27 -11.86 11.92
N VAL A 123 17.18 -12.61 11.75
CA VAL A 123 16.43 -13.25 12.85
C VAL A 123 16.44 -14.77 12.67
N ALA A 124 16.63 -15.51 13.77
CA ALA A 124 16.74 -16.97 13.77
C ALA A 124 15.40 -17.70 13.89
N ASP A 125 14.27 -17.01 13.66
CA ASP A 125 12.94 -17.60 13.77
C ASP A 125 12.45 -18.06 12.40
N ASP A 126 12.34 -19.38 12.26
CA ASP A 126 11.77 -20.03 11.07
C ASP A 126 10.25 -20.11 11.22
N ILE A 127 9.54 -19.55 10.24
CA ILE A 127 8.07 -19.60 10.17
C ILE A 127 7.67 -20.61 9.09
N PRO A 128 6.84 -21.62 9.39
CA PRO A 128 6.42 -22.57 8.37
C PRO A 128 5.57 -21.89 7.29
N MET A 129 5.62 -22.43 6.06
CA MET A 129 4.71 -22.02 4.99
C MET A 129 3.25 -22.20 5.41
N PHE A 130 2.40 -21.26 5.02
CA PHE A 130 0.96 -21.33 5.27
C PHE A 130 0.30 -22.51 4.51
N SER A 131 -0.77 -23.03 5.09
CA SER A 131 -1.64 -24.05 4.51
C SER A 131 -2.70 -23.44 3.59
N VAL A 132 -3.31 -24.28 2.74
CA VAL A 132 -4.45 -23.88 1.89
C VAL A 132 -5.64 -23.38 2.75
N GLU A 133 -5.83 -23.95 3.94
CA GLU A 133 -6.90 -23.49 4.85
C GLU A 133 -6.65 -22.07 5.37
N GLU A 134 -5.39 -21.76 5.73
CA GLU A 134 -4.98 -20.41 6.16
C GLU A 134 -5.09 -19.40 5.03
N ILE A 135 -4.74 -19.79 3.79
CA ILE A 135 -4.95 -18.96 2.59
C ILE A 135 -6.43 -18.59 2.46
N GLU A 136 -7.34 -19.56 2.53
CA GLU A 136 -8.77 -19.29 2.38
C GLU A 136 -9.34 -18.48 3.57
N LYS A 137 -8.82 -18.67 4.79
CA LYS A 137 -9.18 -17.83 5.96
C LYS A 137 -8.75 -16.38 5.75
N CYS A 138 -7.51 -16.17 5.30
CA CYS A 138 -6.95 -14.86 5.00
C CYS A 138 -7.75 -14.18 3.88
N CYS A 139 -8.01 -14.87 2.77
CA CYS A 139 -8.75 -14.31 1.62
C CYS A 139 -10.16 -13.83 1.99
N ARG A 140 -10.83 -14.47 2.97
CA ARG A 140 -12.16 -14.05 3.44
C ARG A 140 -12.15 -12.76 4.27
N LYS A 141 -10.99 -12.35 4.80
CA LYS A 141 -10.82 -11.09 5.56
C LYS A 141 -10.62 -9.88 4.64
N ILE A 142 -10.39 -10.10 3.35
CA ILE A 142 -10.13 -9.04 2.37
C ILE A 142 -11.44 -8.49 1.88
N ARG A 143 -11.60 -7.17 1.97
CA ARG A 143 -12.68 -6.43 1.37
C ARG A 143 -12.26 -5.95 -0.02
N CYS A 144 -12.91 -6.47 -1.04
CA CYS A 144 -12.70 -6.03 -2.41
C CYS A 144 -13.30 -4.65 -2.64
N VAL A 145 -12.58 -3.82 -3.39
CA VAL A 145 -13.01 -2.49 -3.83
C VAL A 145 -12.89 -2.37 -5.34
N GLU A 146 -13.84 -1.64 -5.93
CA GLU A 146 -13.81 -1.36 -7.36
C GLU A 146 -12.96 -0.13 -7.69
N TYR A 147 -12.54 0.01 -8.94
CA TYR A 147 -11.87 1.23 -9.38
C TYR A 147 -12.78 2.45 -9.21
N SER A 148 -12.20 3.54 -8.68
CA SER A 148 -12.90 4.77 -8.32
C SER A 148 -13.95 4.63 -7.21
N GLU A 149 -14.04 3.48 -6.54
CA GLU A 149 -14.83 3.36 -5.31
C GLU A 149 -14.16 4.13 -4.18
N VAL A 150 -14.88 5.07 -3.59
CA VAL A 150 -14.41 5.84 -2.44
C VAL A 150 -14.88 5.16 -1.15
N VAL A 151 -13.94 4.60 -0.39
CA VAL A 151 -14.22 3.99 0.91
C VAL A 151 -13.89 4.98 2.01
N SER A 152 -14.92 5.42 2.73
CA SER A 152 -14.75 6.27 3.91
C SER A 152 -14.32 5.47 5.13
N LEU A 153 -13.16 5.81 5.69
CA LEU A 153 -12.66 5.34 6.96
C LEU A 153 -13.04 6.33 8.08
N ALA A 154 -12.56 6.07 9.29
CA ALA A 154 -12.74 6.98 10.43
C ALA A 154 -11.89 8.26 10.27
N TYR A 155 -12.01 9.21 11.22
CA TYR A 155 -11.22 10.46 11.25
C TYR A 155 -11.21 11.30 9.96
N GLY A 156 -12.21 11.14 9.08
CA GLY A 156 -12.29 11.85 7.80
C GLY A 156 -11.32 11.34 6.74
N VAL A 157 -10.68 10.17 6.97
CA VAL A 157 -9.80 9.53 6.00
C VAL A 157 -10.64 8.75 4.99
N GLN A 158 -10.27 8.81 3.72
CA GLN A 158 -10.90 8.11 2.61
C GLN A 158 -9.80 7.42 1.80
N ILE A 159 -10.11 6.25 1.28
CA ILE A 159 -9.24 5.52 0.35
C ILE A 159 -9.98 5.27 -0.96
N THR A 160 -9.28 5.40 -2.07
CA THR A 160 -9.80 5.13 -3.42
C THR A 160 -8.80 4.29 -4.19
N ALA A 161 -9.25 3.19 -4.78
CA ALA A 161 -8.45 2.38 -5.69
C ALA A 161 -8.57 2.95 -7.11
N LEU A 162 -7.44 3.17 -7.78
CA LEU A 162 -7.35 3.66 -9.15
C LEU A 162 -6.52 2.69 -9.99
N SER A 163 -6.71 2.62 -11.30
CA SER A 163 -5.91 1.70 -12.12
C SER A 163 -4.45 2.14 -12.22
N SER A 164 -3.51 1.21 -12.01
CA SER A 164 -2.07 1.48 -12.19
C SER A 164 -1.53 1.15 -13.57
N GLY A 165 -2.34 0.55 -14.45
CA GLY A 165 -1.89 0.05 -15.75
C GLY A 165 -0.97 -1.17 -15.69
N PHE A 166 -0.48 -1.60 -14.52
CA PHE A 166 0.59 -2.60 -14.43
C PHE A 166 0.13 -4.03 -14.77
N SER A 167 -0.85 -4.57 -14.06
CA SER A 167 -1.43 -5.89 -14.31
C SER A 167 -2.94 -5.87 -14.04
N LEU A 168 -3.65 -6.94 -14.38
CA LEU A 168 -5.07 -7.06 -14.11
C LEU A 168 -5.35 -6.89 -12.61
N GLY A 169 -6.20 -5.93 -12.27
CA GLY A 169 -6.50 -5.56 -10.88
C GLY A 169 -5.48 -4.64 -10.21
N ALA A 170 -4.31 -4.38 -10.78
CA ALA A 170 -3.29 -3.59 -10.11
C ALA A 170 -3.76 -2.14 -9.89
N SER A 171 -3.60 -1.66 -8.66
CA SER A 171 -4.14 -0.39 -8.21
C SER A 171 -3.09 0.59 -7.67
N ILE A 172 -3.36 1.87 -7.89
CA ILE A 172 -2.84 2.99 -7.12
C ILE A 172 -3.82 3.25 -5.99
N TRP A 173 -3.30 3.49 -4.78
CA TRP A 173 -4.11 3.86 -3.63
C TRP A 173 -4.05 5.37 -3.42
N LEU A 174 -5.19 6.03 -3.58
CA LEU A 174 -5.35 7.43 -3.21
C LEU A 174 -5.89 7.51 -1.78
N VAL A 175 -5.10 8.05 -0.87
CA VAL A 175 -5.43 8.22 0.55
C VAL A 175 -5.64 9.71 0.83
N GLU A 176 -6.89 10.07 1.08
CA GLU A 176 -7.33 11.45 1.30
C GLU A 176 -7.74 11.63 2.76
N GLY A 177 -7.23 12.67 3.40
CA GLY A 177 -7.64 13.09 4.74
C GLY A 177 -8.11 14.56 4.70
N PRO A 178 -8.54 15.12 5.85
CA PRO A 178 -9.11 16.46 5.88
C PRO A 178 -8.19 17.59 5.40
N ASN A 179 -6.87 17.38 5.44
CA ASN A 179 -5.87 18.37 5.03
C ASN A 179 -4.72 17.77 4.20
N ASP A 180 -4.87 16.53 3.72
CA ASP A 180 -3.77 15.84 3.04
C ASP A 180 -4.30 14.89 1.97
N LYS A 181 -3.54 14.73 0.90
CA LYS A 181 -3.82 13.83 -0.21
C LYS A 181 -2.53 13.14 -0.64
N LEU A 182 -2.45 11.85 -0.33
CA LEU A 182 -1.34 10.97 -0.69
C LEU A 182 -1.76 10.05 -1.85
N ALA A 183 -0.97 10.04 -2.92
CA ALA A 183 -1.05 9.01 -3.95
C ALA A 183 0.05 7.97 -3.72
N TYR A 184 -0.32 6.73 -3.40
CA TYR A 184 0.59 5.60 -3.32
C TYR A 184 0.61 4.80 -4.62
N VAL A 185 1.73 4.89 -5.32
CA VAL A 185 1.99 4.20 -6.59
C VAL A 185 3.03 3.13 -6.33
N ALA A 186 2.56 1.91 -6.10
CA ALA A 186 3.38 0.71 -5.97
C ALA A 186 4.11 0.42 -7.28
N ALA A 187 3.48 -0.37 -8.17
CA ALA A 187 3.92 -0.64 -9.53
C ALA A 187 2.89 -0.07 -10.52
N ALA A 188 3.36 0.71 -11.48
CA ALA A 188 2.55 1.31 -12.53
C ALA A 188 3.18 1.11 -13.91
N SER A 189 2.37 1.23 -14.96
CA SER A 189 2.82 1.15 -16.35
C SER A 189 2.09 2.19 -17.21
N GLY A 190 2.85 2.85 -18.09
CA GLY A 190 2.32 3.78 -19.08
C GLY A 190 2.10 3.17 -20.47
N ASP A 191 2.20 1.85 -20.60
CA ASP A 191 2.14 1.16 -21.91
C ASP A 191 0.68 0.96 -22.38
N PHE A 192 0.29 1.67 -23.45
CA PHE A 192 -1.06 1.60 -24.05
C PHE A 192 -1.33 0.35 -24.90
N ASN A 193 -0.32 -0.47 -25.15
CA ASN A 193 -0.40 -1.65 -26.00
C ASN A 193 -0.56 -2.97 -25.23
N ARG A 194 -0.99 -2.90 -23.96
CA ARG A 194 -1.23 -4.06 -23.11
C ARG A 194 -2.71 -4.23 -22.74
N HIS A 195 -3.05 -5.41 -22.25
CA HIS A 195 -4.41 -5.77 -21.87
C HIS A 195 -5.00 -5.09 -20.61
N PRO A 196 -4.23 -4.67 -19.57
CA PRO A 196 -4.82 -4.04 -18.39
C PRO A 196 -5.42 -2.67 -18.71
N LYS A 197 -6.43 -2.25 -17.94
CA LYS A 197 -6.95 -0.88 -17.96
C LYS A 197 -5.82 0.14 -17.82
N GLU A 198 -5.94 1.26 -18.53
CA GLU A 198 -4.92 2.30 -18.56
C GLU A 198 -4.72 2.97 -17.19
N LEU A 199 -3.51 3.49 -16.98
CA LEU A 199 -3.12 4.22 -15.78
C LEU A 199 -4.00 5.47 -15.56
N ASP A 200 -4.68 5.53 -14.42
CA ASP A 200 -5.56 6.64 -14.05
C ASP A 200 -4.75 7.86 -13.58
N LEU A 201 -4.53 8.82 -14.47
CA LEU A 201 -3.73 10.03 -14.20
C LEU A 201 -4.52 11.18 -13.57
N LEU A 202 -5.76 11.39 -14.01
CA LEU A 202 -6.53 12.60 -13.68
C LEU A 202 -6.75 12.79 -12.16
N PRO A 203 -7.09 11.75 -11.36
CA PRO A 203 -7.30 11.93 -9.92
C PRO A 203 -6.03 12.27 -9.13
N LEU A 204 -4.85 12.06 -9.74
CA LEU A 204 -3.53 12.25 -9.12
C LEU A 204 -2.96 13.66 -9.36
N VAL A 205 -3.58 14.44 -10.25
CA VAL A 205 -3.16 15.81 -10.54
C VAL A 205 -3.28 16.67 -9.29
N ASP A 206 -2.23 17.45 -9.03
CA ASP A 206 -2.05 18.32 -7.88
C ASP A 206 -2.21 17.57 -6.53
N CYS A 207 -1.87 16.27 -6.48
CA CYS A 207 -1.77 15.55 -5.21
C CYS A 207 -0.68 16.17 -4.32
N GLU A 208 -0.88 16.19 -3.00
CA GLU A 208 0.08 16.86 -2.12
C GLU A 208 1.35 16.05 -1.93
N THR A 209 1.21 14.72 -1.84
CA THR A 209 2.33 13.79 -1.74
C THR A 209 2.17 12.66 -2.74
N LEU A 210 3.23 12.38 -3.49
CA LEU A 210 3.33 11.21 -4.36
C LEU A 210 4.39 10.26 -3.77
N LEU A 211 3.96 9.05 -3.40
CA LEU A 211 4.85 7.95 -2.98
C LEU A 211 4.97 6.96 -4.13
N LEU A 212 6.12 6.91 -4.78
CA LEU A 212 6.39 6.09 -5.97
C LEU A 212 7.49 5.07 -5.65
N THR A 213 7.21 3.77 -5.66
CA THR A 213 8.09 2.78 -5.01
C THR A 213 8.68 1.69 -5.90
N ASP A 214 7.97 1.22 -6.94
CA ASP A 214 8.43 0.11 -7.79
C ASP A 214 8.56 0.55 -9.26
N LEU A 215 9.81 0.70 -9.70
CA LEU A 215 10.19 1.20 -11.03
C LEU A 215 11.19 0.25 -11.69
N LYS A 216 11.32 0.36 -13.01
CA LYS A 216 12.38 -0.34 -13.75
C LYS A 216 13.76 0.02 -13.16
N PRO A 217 14.61 -0.98 -12.85
CA PRO A 217 15.97 -0.71 -12.41
C PRO A 217 16.83 -0.14 -13.55
N ASP A 218 16.53 -0.55 -14.79
CA ASP A 218 17.19 -0.03 -15.99
C ASP A 218 16.79 1.43 -16.25
N ARG A 219 17.80 2.22 -16.59
CA ARG A 219 17.71 3.64 -16.88
C ARG A 219 18.00 3.93 -18.36
N ASP A 220 18.03 2.92 -19.24
CA ASP A 220 18.10 3.16 -20.68
C ASP A 220 16.79 3.78 -21.19
N PRO A 221 16.82 5.01 -21.74
CA PRO A 221 15.62 5.65 -22.30
C PRO A 221 15.10 4.93 -23.56
N HIS A 222 15.88 4.02 -24.15
CA HIS A 222 15.49 3.22 -25.31
C HIS A 222 14.91 1.85 -24.96
N ALA A 223 14.94 1.46 -23.68
CA ALA A 223 14.39 0.21 -23.17
C ALA A 223 12.86 0.32 -23.00
N ASN A 224 12.15 0.32 -24.13
CA ASN A 224 10.69 0.25 -24.14
C ASN A 224 10.19 -1.21 -24.21
N THR A 225 8.96 -1.42 -23.75
CA THR A 225 8.35 -2.75 -23.66
C THR A 225 8.20 -3.41 -25.02
N GLU A 226 7.95 -2.63 -26.09
CA GLU A 226 7.84 -3.13 -27.46
C GLU A 226 9.13 -3.82 -27.93
N ARG A 227 10.30 -3.20 -27.73
CA ARG A 227 11.59 -3.80 -28.07
C ARG A 227 11.92 -5.03 -27.22
N MET A 228 11.48 -5.06 -25.96
CA MET A 228 11.64 -6.25 -25.11
C MET A 228 10.83 -7.43 -25.67
N VAL A 229 9.60 -7.18 -26.11
CA VAL A 229 8.76 -8.19 -26.79
C VAL A 229 9.39 -8.62 -28.11
N GLU A 230 9.94 -7.70 -28.92
CA GLU A 230 10.65 -8.05 -30.17
C GLU A 230 11.84 -9.00 -29.93
N ARG A 231 12.59 -8.81 -28.84
CA ARG A 231 13.68 -9.73 -28.45
C ARG A 231 13.15 -11.13 -28.16
N VAL A 232 12.02 -11.24 -27.46
CA VAL A 232 11.35 -12.53 -27.21
C VAL A 232 10.90 -13.16 -28.52
N LEU A 233 10.22 -12.41 -29.40
CA LEU A 233 9.75 -12.90 -30.70
C LEU A 233 10.90 -13.39 -31.59
N SER A 234 12.03 -12.68 -31.60
CA SER A 234 13.25 -13.08 -32.30
C SER A 234 13.81 -14.41 -31.76
N GLY A 235 13.88 -14.54 -30.43
CA GLY A 235 14.28 -15.79 -29.76
C GLY A 235 13.36 -16.95 -30.12
N VAL A 236 12.05 -16.76 -29.97
CA VAL A 236 11.03 -17.77 -30.29
C VAL A 236 11.12 -18.20 -31.76
N THR A 237 11.19 -17.25 -32.69
CA THR A 237 11.28 -17.55 -34.13
C THR A 237 12.51 -18.40 -34.46
N ARG A 238 13.68 -18.04 -33.95
CA ARG A 238 14.93 -18.80 -34.15
C ARG A 238 14.86 -20.23 -33.60
N VAL A 239 14.12 -20.45 -32.52
CA VAL A 239 13.93 -21.77 -31.91
C VAL A 239 12.96 -22.61 -32.74
N LEU A 240 11.85 -22.01 -33.19
CA LEU A 240 10.85 -22.69 -34.00
C LEU A 240 11.36 -23.05 -35.40
N GLU A 241 12.20 -22.20 -36.02
CA GLU A 241 12.80 -22.47 -37.35
C GLU A 241 13.65 -23.75 -37.37
N ARG A 242 14.29 -24.11 -36.25
CA ARG A 242 15.02 -25.37 -36.07
C ARG A 242 14.16 -26.48 -35.45
N GLY A 243 12.84 -26.28 -35.35
CA GLY A 243 11.87 -27.22 -34.79
C GLY A 243 11.95 -27.39 -33.27
N GLY A 244 12.64 -26.52 -32.55
CA GLY A 244 12.80 -26.59 -31.11
C GLY A 244 11.55 -26.24 -30.31
N VAL A 245 11.50 -26.68 -29.06
CA VAL A 245 10.49 -26.28 -28.08
C VAL A 245 10.96 -25.04 -27.33
N CYS A 246 10.09 -24.04 -27.20
CA CYS A 246 10.29 -22.86 -26.36
C CYS A 246 9.65 -23.08 -24.98
N ILE A 247 10.44 -23.04 -23.91
CA ILE A 247 9.96 -23.05 -22.53
C ILE A 247 10.05 -21.62 -21.98
N MET A 248 8.92 -21.06 -21.57
CA MET A 248 8.79 -19.67 -21.10
C MET A 248 8.19 -19.68 -19.70
N PRO A 249 9.02 -19.57 -18.65
CA PRO A 249 8.55 -19.43 -17.27
C PRO A 249 7.86 -18.08 -17.08
N THR A 250 6.62 -18.07 -16.59
CA THR A 250 5.80 -16.86 -16.47
C THR A 250 5.06 -16.80 -15.14
N SER A 251 4.77 -15.59 -14.65
CA SER A 251 3.77 -15.39 -13.59
C SER A 251 2.36 -15.78 -14.08
N PRO A 252 1.45 -16.26 -13.21
CA PRO A 252 0.06 -16.55 -13.57
C PRO A 252 -0.75 -15.32 -14.01
N CYS A 253 -0.22 -14.11 -13.80
CA CYS A 253 -0.79 -12.84 -14.25
C CYS A 253 0.31 -11.91 -14.80
N GLY A 254 -0.04 -11.04 -15.75
CA GLY A 254 0.88 -10.05 -16.33
C GLY A 254 1.07 -10.26 -17.83
N VAL A 255 2.29 -10.04 -18.32
CA VAL A 255 2.62 -9.98 -19.75
C VAL A 255 2.37 -11.27 -20.55
N VAL A 256 2.07 -12.38 -19.89
CA VAL A 256 1.84 -13.69 -20.54
C VAL A 256 0.73 -13.61 -21.60
N PHE A 257 -0.37 -12.91 -21.35
CA PHE A 257 -1.48 -12.80 -22.31
C PHE A 257 -1.14 -11.93 -23.51
N ASP A 258 -0.37 -10.85 -23.31
CA ASP A 258 0.14 -10.01 -24.40
C ASP A 258 1.12 -10.82 -25.27
N LEU A 259 1.95 -11.66 -24.64
CA LEU A 259 2.90 -12.53 -25.32
C LEU A 259 2.24 -13.62 -26.15
N VAL A 260 1.17 -14.25 -25.64
CA VAL A 260 0.41 -15.24 -26.42
C VAL A 260 -0.09 -14.62 -27.72
N GLU A 261 -0.58 -13.38 -27.68
CA GLU A 261 -1.03 -12.64 -28.86
C GLU A 261 0.11 -12.31 -29.82
N ALA A 262 1.21 -11.75 -29.30
CA ALA A 262 2.36 -11.37 -30.10
C ALA A 262 3.02 -12.58 -30.79
N VAL A 263 3.22 -13.66 -30.03
CA VAL A 263 3.85 -14.90 -30.52
C VAL A 263 2.94 -15.58 -31.55
N TYR A 264 1.64 -15.66 -31.30
CA TYR A 264 0.72 -16.25 -32.27
C TYR A 264 0.69 -15.46 -33.58
N ALA A 265 0.65 -14.13 -33.52
CA ALA A 265 0.73 -13.27 -34.70
C ALA A 265 2.02 -13.52 -35.50
N ALA A 266 3.17 -13.67 -34.83
CA ALA A 266 4.44 -14.00 -35.47
C ALA A 266 4.42 -15.39 -36.12
N CYS A 267 3.86 -16.41 -35.47
CA CYS A 267 3.71 -17.75 -36.05
C CYS A 267 2.83 -17.74 -37.31
N VAL A 268 1.69 -17.04 -37.28
CA VAL A 268 0.79 -16.89 -38.43
C VAL A 268 1.49 -16.16 -39.59
N HIS A 269 2.23 -15.09 -39.31
CA HIS A 269 3.01 -14.37 -40.31
C HIS A 269 4.05 -15.29 -41.00
N ASN A 270 4.70 -16.15 -40.21
CA ASN A 270 5.66 -17.13 -40.71
C ASN A 270 5.02 -18.41 -41.29
N LYS A 271 3.68 -18.45 -41.40
CA LYS A 271 2.90 -19.60 -41.91
C LYS A 271 3.15 -20.89 -41.12
N GLN A 272 3.39 -20.78 -39.82
CA GLN A 272 3.59 -21.89 -38.90
C GLN A 272 2.34 -22.07 -38.05
N ASN A 273 1.84 -23.30 -37.95
CA ASN A 273 0.77 -23.66 -37.01
C ASN A 273 1.40 -24.32 -35.78
N VAL A 274 1.73 -23.51 -34.78
CA VAL A 274 2.51 -23.94 -33.60
C VAL A 274 1.57 -24.14 -32.42
N PRO A 275 1.53 -25.34 -31.81
CA PRO A 275 0.73 -25.56 -30.61
C PRO A 275 1.34 -24.84 -29.40
N MET A 276 0.47 -24.25 -28.60
CA MET A 276 0.82 -23.48 -27.41
C MET A 276 0.21 -24.11 -26.17
N TYR A 277 0.95 -24.11 -25.06
CA TYR A 277 0.52 -24.75 -23.81
C TYR A 277 0.72 -23.79 -22.64
N PHE A 278 -0.26 -23.70 -21.76
CA PHE A 278 -0.13 -23.05 -20.46
C PHE A 278 -0.14 -24.12 -19.37
N ILE A 279 0.99 -24.30 -18.70
CA ILE A 279 1.25 -25.39 -17.77
C ILE A 279 1.24 -24.85 -16.34
N SER A 280 0.21 -25.19 -15.57
CA SER A 280 0.04 -24.82 -14.16
C SER A 280 -0.98 -25.75 -13.50
N ASP A 281 -0.77 -26.08 -12.22
CA ASP A 281 -1.77 -26.79 -11.42
C ASP A 281 -3.10 -25.99 -11.30
N HIS A 282 -3.05 -24.68 -11.57
CA HIS A 282 -4.18 -23.76 -11.56
C HIS A 282 -4.51 -23.18 -12.94
N ALA A 283 -4.08 -23.83 -14.04
CA ALA A 283 -4.25 -23.34 -15.40
C ALA A 283 -5.71 -22.98 -15.74
N ALA A 284 -6.67 -23.86 -15.44
CA ALA A 284 -8.09 -23.60 -15.70
C ALA A 284 -8.59 -22.35 -14.97
N ARG A 285 -8.18 -22.16 -13.71
CA ARG A 285 -8.55 -20.99 -12.93
C ARG A 285 -7.97 -19.71 -13.52
N VAL A 286 -6.70 -19.71 -13.93
CA VAL A 286 -6.07 -18.56 -14.60
C VAL A 286 -6.85 -18.16 -15.86
N MET A 287 -7.26 -19.13 -16.69
CA MET A 287 -8.06 -18.87 -17.88
C MET A 287 -9.44 -18.28 -17.54
N GLU A 288 -10.12 -18.78 -16.50
CA GLU A 288 -11.39 -18.21 -16.04
C GLU A 288 -11.25 -16.75 -15.59
N LEU A 289 -10.16 -16.40 -14.90
CA LEU A 289 -9.94 -15.04 -14.40
C LEU A 289 -9.79 -14.01 -15.54
N THR A 290 -9.30 -14.42 -16.71
CA THR A 290 -9.22 -13.53 -17.88
C THR A 290 -10.58 -13.14 -18.45
N GLN A 291 -11.64 -13.88 -18.11
CA GLN A 291 -13.01 -13.60 -18.56
C GLN A 291 -13.75 -12.65 -17.60
N LEU A 292 -13.12 -12.26 -16.49
CA LEU A 292 -13.75 -11.39 -15.50
C LEU A 292 -13.65 -9.92 -15.89
N GLY A 293 -14.82 -9.29 -16.03
CA GLY A 293 -15.05 -7.85 -15.94
C GLY A 293 -14.34 -6.98 -16.98
N ALA A 294 -15.12 -6.34 -17.86
CA ALA A 294 -14.62 -5.31 -18.77
C ALA A 294 -13.91 -4.13 -18.06
N GLU A 295 -14.22 -3.90 -16.78
CA GLU A 295 -13.66 -2.84 -15.96
C GLU A 295 -12.13 -2.93 -15.75
N TRP A 296 -11.55 -4.12 -15.87
CA TRP A 296 -10.12 -4.36 -15.65
C TRP A 296 -9.29 -4.25 -16.93
N LEU A 297 -9.94 -4.08 -18.08
CA LEU A 297 -9.36 -4.19 -19.41
C LEU A 297 -9.19 -2.82 -20.08
N CYS A 298 -8.24 -2.74 -21.02
CA CYS A 298 -8.10 -1.57 -21.88
C CYS A 298 -9.25 -1.45 -22.89
N GLU A 299 -9.47 -0.25 -23.43
CA GLU A 299 -10.60 0.04 -24.34
C GLU A 299 -10.64 -0.91 -25.55
N LYS A 300 -9.47 -1.24 -26.14
CA LYS A 300 -9.37 -2.17 -27.27
C LYS A 300 -9.95 -3.55 -26.97
N LYS A 301 -9.82 -4.03 -25.72
CA LYS A 301 -10.34 -5.34 -25.28
C LYS A 301 -11.82 -5.26 -24.95
N ILE A 302 -12.25 -4.13 -24.39
CA ILE A 302 -13.67 -3.83 -24.14
C ILE A 302 -14.44 -3.77 -25.47
N ASP A 303 -13.90 -3.13 -26.50
CA ASP A 303 -14.52 -3.04 -27.83
C ASP A 303 -14.75 -4.42 -28.46
N LYS A 304 -13.81 -5.36 -28.28
CA LYS A 304 -13.98 -6.76 -28.70
C LYS A 304 -15.16 -7.42 -28.00
N LEU A 305 -15.28 -7.24 -26.68
CA LEU A 305 -16.41 -7.78 -25.91
C LEU A 305 -17.74 -7.20 -26.41
N TYR A 306 -17.80 -5.89 -26.71
CA TYR A 306 -18.99 -5.26 -27.30
C TYR A 306 -19.31 -5.78 -28.71
N ALA A 307 -18.30 -6.17 -29.48
CA ALA A 307 -18.47 -6.84 -30.78
C ALA A 307 -18.91 -8.31 -30.66
N GLY A 308 -18.99 -8.87 -29.45
CA GLY A 308 -19.28 -10.29 -29.20
C GLY A 308 -18.09 -11.22 -29.48
N GLU A 309 -16.87 -10.66 -29.54
CA GLU A 309 -15.62 -11.40 -29.65
C GLU A 309 -15.01 -11.67 -28.27
N ASP A 310 -14.13 -12.67 -28.18
CA ASP A 310 -13.37 -12.93 -26.95
C ASP A 310 -12.35 -11.78 -26.71
N ALA A 311 -12.26 -11.26 -25.47
CA ALA A 311 -11.30 -10.20 -25.14
C ALA A 311 -9.85 -10.64 -25.41
N PHE A 312 -9.54 -11.86 -24.98
CA PHE A 312 -8.22 -12.44 -25.12
C PHE A 312 -8.19 -13.52 -26.20
N LEU A 313 -7.13 -13.51 -27.01
CA LEU A 313 -6.98 -14.44 -28.12
C LEU A 313 -6.91 -15.91 -27.66
N HIS A 314 -6.34 -16.21 -26.50
CA HIS A 314 -6.18 -17.58 -26.01
C HIS A 314 -7.52 -18.31 -25.89
N GLU A 315 -8.63 -17.61 -25.66
CA GLU A 315 -9.97 -18.20 -25.59
C GLU A 315 -10.41 -18.78 -26.94
N SER A 316 -10.20 -18.02 -28.01
CA SER A 316 -10.44 -18.48 -29.38
C SER A 316 -9.48 -19.60 -29.77
N LEU A 317 -8.22 -19.55 -29.32
CA LEU A 317 -7.23 -20.60 -29.58
C LEU A 317 -7.52 -21.90 -28.81
N LEU A 318 -8.10 -21.82 -27.62
CA LEU A 318 -8.61 -22.97 -26.85
C LEU A 318 -9.73 -23.67 -27.63
N LYS A 319 -10.71 -22.90 -28.14
CA LYS A 319 -11.81 -23.43 -28.95
C LYS A 319 -11.32 -24.13 -30.24
N ASN A 320 -10.22 -23.64 -30.81
CA ASN A 320 -9.62 -24.17 -32.04
C ASN A 320 -8.53 -25.24 -31.82
N ASN A 321 -8.29 -25.68 -30.57
CA ASN A 321 -7.25 -26.66 -30.22
C ASN A 321 -5.83 -26.26 -30.65
N VAL A 322 -5.52 -24.96 -30.64
CA VAL A 322 -4.16 -24.44 -30.84
C VAL A 322 -3.50 -24.12 -29.50
N PHE A 323 -4.30 -23.69 -28.52
CA PHE A 323 -3.84 -23.41 -27.16
C PHE A 323 -4.41 -24.43 -26.19
N HIS A 324 -3.62 -24.88 -25.22
CA HIS A 324 -4.01 -25.92 -24.27
C HIS A 324 -3.64 -25.53 -22.84
N ALA A 325 -4.62 -25.52 -21.94
CA ALA A 325 -4.39 -25.40 -20.50
C ALA A 325 -4.12 -26.81 -19.92
N VAL A 326 -2.93 -27.01 -19.34
CA VAL A 326 -2.45 -28.32 -18.86
C VAL A 326 -2.07 -28.23 -17.39
N THR A 327 -2.59 -29.16 -16.59
CA THR A 327 -2.28 -29.25 -15.15
C THR A 327 -1.21 -30.29 -14.86
N ASP A 328 -1.23 -31.44 -15.53
CA ASP A 328 -0.29 -32.53 -15.30
C ASP A 328 0.58 -32.76 -16.54
N VAL A 329 1.90 -32.81 -16.32
CA VAL A 329 2.89 -33.09 -17.37
C VAL A 329 3.35 -34.53 -17.22
N SER A 330 2.62 -35.44 -17.84
CA SER A 330 3.04 -36.84 -17.96
C SER A 330 4.01 -37.05 -19.12
N ALA A 331 4.73 -38.17 -19.13
CA ALA A 331 5.59 -38.56 -20.26
C ALA A 331 4.83 -38.64 -21.59
N ALA A 332 3.54 -38.97 -21.57
CA ALA A 332 2.70 -38.96 -22.77
C ALA A 332 2.44 -37.53 -23.29
N THR A 333 2.29 -36.57 -22.38
CA THR A 333 2.14 -35.14 -22.71
C THR A 333 3.46 -34.55 -23.22
N ALA A 334 4.60 -35.01 -22.69
CA ALA A 334 5.90 -34.60 -23.21
C ALA A 334 6.12 -34.99 -24.69
N VAL A 335 5.54 -36.11 -25.14
CA VAL A 335 5.59 -36.53 -26.55
C VAL A 335 4.79 -35.59 -27.45
N THR A 336 3.70 -34.97 -26.96
CA THR A 336 2.90 -34.03 -27.76
C THR A 336 3.59 -32.69 -27.98
N PHE A 337 4.67 -32.39 -27.24
CA PHE A 337 5.50 -31.20 -27.46
C PHE A 337 6.52 -31.39 -28.60
N GLN A 338 6.70 -32.62 -29.09
CA GLN A 338 7.71 -32.90 -30.10
C GLN A 338 7.32 -32.28 -31.45
N ASN A 339 8.30 -31.67 -32.13
CA ASN A 339 8.20 -30.95 -33.42
C ASN A 339 7.85 -29.44 -33.37
N GLY A 340 8.16 -28.79 -32.24
CA GLY A 340 8.13 -27.32 -32.14
C GLY A 340 6.82 -26.84 -31.52
N SER A 341 6.91 -26.46 -30.25
CA SER A 341 5.79 -26.00 -29.44
C SER A 341 6.26 -24.89 -28.50
N ILE A 342 5.29 -24.16 -27.94
CA ILE A 342 5.57 -23.06 -27.01
C ILE A 342 4.88 -23.37 -25.69
N LEU A 343 5.67 -23.47 -24.62
CA LEU A 343 5.23 -23.84 -23.29
C LEU A 343 5.36 -22.61 -22.37
N PHE A 344 4.24 -22.01 -22.01
CA PHE A 344 4.15 -21.05 -20.92
C PHE A 344 4.01 -21.85 -19.62
N VAL A 345 4.97 -21.74 -18.72
CA VAL A 345 5.02 -22.56 -17.50
C VAL A 345 4.91 -21.66 -16.29
N SER A 346 4.00 -21.97 -15.37
CA SER A 346 3.85 -21.14 -14.19
C SER A 346 5.09 -21.15 -13.32
N HIS A 347 5.30 -20.00 -12.71
CA HIS A 347 6.42 -19.56 -11.89
C HIS A 347 7.69 -19.13 -12.65
N PRO A 348 8.12 -17.87 -12.50
CA PRO A 348 9.24 -17.34 -13.28
C PRO A 348 10.63 -17.80 -12.79
N SER A 349 10.80 -18.18 -11.53
CA SER A 349 12.14 -18.38 -10.93
C SER A 349 12.93 -19.58 -11.43
N LEU A 350 12.30 -20.54 -12.11
CA LEU A 350 12.89 -21.85 -12.43
C LEU A 350 13.37 -22.66 -11.22
N LYS A 351 12.99 -22.29 -9.99
CA LYS A 351 13.40 -23.00 -8.76
C LYS A 351 12.35 -24.03 -8.30
N PHE A 352 11.09 -23.89 -8.71
CA PHE A 352 9.99 -24.80 -8.40
C PHE A 352 8.90 -24.78 -9.47
N GLY A 353 7.82 -25.51 -9.23
CA GLY A 353 6.74 -25.73 -10.19
C GLY A 353 7.17 -26.74 -11.25
N ARG A 354 6.53 -26.68 -12.43
CA ARG A 354 6.76 -27.64 -13.52
C ARG A 354 7.94 -27.29 -14.42
N ALA A 355 8.45 -26.06 -14.34
CA ALA A 355 9.52 -25.60 -15.22
C ALA A 355 10.83 -26.41 -15.03
N PRO A 356 11.33 -26.68 -13.80
CA PRO A 356 12.52 -27.50 -13.61
C PRO A 356 12.38 -28.92 -14.18
N GLU A 357 11.22 -29.55 -13.98
CA GLU A 357 10.91 -30.91 -14.47
C GLU A 357 10.92 -30.93 -16.01
N LEU A 358 10.25 -29.96 -16.64
CA LEU A 358 10.23 -29.81 -18.10
C LEU A 358 11.62 -29.58 -18.69
N ILE A 359 12.44 -28.75 -18.05
CA ILE A 359 13.82 -28.50 -18.49
C ILE A 359 14.66 -29.78 -18.39
N GLN A 360 14.48 -30.60 -17.35
CA GLN A 360 15.18 -31.88 -17.24
C GLN A 360 14.73 -32.87 -18.33
N MET A 361 13.44 -32.93 -18.64
CA MET A 361 12.92 -33.83 -19.69
C MET A 361 13.33 -33.42 -21.10
N LEU A 362 13.30 -32.12 -21.40
CA LEU A 362 13.51 -31.56 -22.75
C LEU A 362 14.93 -31.00 -22.94
N GLY A 363 15.76 -31.01 -21.89
CA GLY A 363 17.03 -30.30 -21.82
C GLY A 363 18.18 -30.90 -22.61
N ASN A 364 18.09 -32.20 -22.95
CA ASN A 364 19.12 -32.90 -23.71
C ASN A 364 19.11 -32.54 -25.21
N GLU A 365 18.07 -31.87 -25.67
CA GLU A 365 17.89 -31.47 -27.06
C GLU A 365 18.36 -30.02 -27.26
N SER A 366 19.50 -29.81 -27.93
CA SER A 366 20.08 -28.47 -28.18
C SER A 366 19.23 -27.57 -29.08
N ARG A 367 18.26 -28.17 -29.79
CA ARG A 367 17.24 -27.44 -30.55
C ARG A 367 16.26 -26.69 -29.64
N ASN A 368 16.03 -27.15 -28.41
CA ASN A 368 15.10 -26.49 -27.49
C ASN A 368 15.72 -25.24 -26.86
N ALA A 369 14.89 -24.39 -26.28
CA ALA A 369 15.35 -23.22 -25.53
C ALA A 369 14.46 -22.91 -24.32
N VAL A 370 15.08 -22.39 -23.27
CA VAL A 370 14.40 -21.73 -22.15
C VAL A 370 14.57 -20.22 -22.30
N LEU A 371 13.46 -19.49 -22.34
CA LEU A 371 13.44 -18.04 -22.43
C LEU A 371 13.01 -17.46 -21.08
N LEU A 372 13.95 -16.84 -20.36
CA LEU A 372 13.63 -16.09 -19.14
C LEU A 372 13.12 -14.71 -19.51
N ILE A 373 11.86 -14.45 -19.17
CA ILE A 373 11.15 -13.21 -19.52
C ILE A 373 10.80 -12.33 -18.31
N ASP A 374 10.97 -12.82 -17.09
CA ASP A 374 10.61 -12.08 -15.89
C ASP A 374 11.79 -11.21 -15.42
N PRO A 375 11.61 -9.89 -15.27
CA PRO A 375 12.69 -8.98 -14.89
C PRO A 375 13.11 -9.11 -13.43
N SER A 376 12.30 -9.78 -12.59
CA SER A 376 12.61 -9.99 -11.18
C SER A 376 13.50 -11.21 -10.93
N VAL A 377 13.87 -11.96 -11.96
CA VAL A 377 14.67 -13.18 -11.83
C VAL A 377 16.08 -12.96 -12.34
N ASP A 378 17.08 -13.24 -11.51
CA ASP A 378 18.48 -13.27 -11.92
C ASP A 378 18.74 -14.47 -12.83
N ASP A 379 19.22 -14.21 -14.05
CA ASP A 379 19.40 -15.26 -15.06
C ASP A 379 20.54 -16.23 -14.72
N THR A 380 21.58 -15.73 -14.07
CA THR A 380 22.74 -16.52 -13.66
C THR A 380 22.34 -17.54 -12.59
N GLU A 381 21.63 -17.10 -11.55
CA GLU A 381 21.09 -17.97 -10.52
C GLU A 381 20.05 -18.95 -11.06
N ALA A 382 19.12 -18.47 -11.90
CA ALA A 382 18.03 -19.30 -12.43
C ALA A 382 18.54 -20.41 -13.36
N PHE A 383 19.57 -20.14 -14.17
CA PHE A 383 20.15 -21.13 -15.06
C PHE A 383 21.24 -21.99 -14.42
N ALA A 384 21.77 -21.63 -13.24
CA ALA A 384 22.83 -22.39 -12.57
C ALA A 384 22.56 -23.91 -12.46
N PRO A 385 21.34 -24.38 -12.10
CA PRO A 385 21.05 -25.82 -12.00
C PRO A 385 21.04 -26.56 -13.35
N PHE A 386 21.00 -25.83 -14.47
CA PHE A 386 20.81 -26.36 -15.81
C PHE A 386 21.99 -26.10 -16.75
N GLN A 387 23.14 -25.64 -16.22
CA GLN A 387 24.31 -25.27 -17.03
C GLN A 387 24.80 -26.42 -17.91
N ASP A 388 24.82 -27.65 -17.37
CA ASP A 388 25.30 -28.84 -18.07
C ASP A 388 24.36 -29.36 -19.17
N LEU A 389 23.12 -28.86 -19.24
CA LEU A 389 22.14 -29.29 -20.24
C LEU A 389 22.38 -28.60 -21.60
N PRO A 390 22.34 -29.32 -22.74
CA PRO A 390 22.50 -28.73 -24.08
C PRO A 390 21.47 -27.67 -24.49
N ILE A 391 20.30 -27.61 -23.85
CA ILE A 391 19.24 -26.64 -24.13
C ILE A 391 19.76 -25.20 -24.12
N GLU A 392 19.33 -24.41 -25.12
CA GLU A 392 19.72 -22.99 -25.21
C GLU A 392 19.05 -22.20 -24.07
N LYS A 393 19.82 -21.31 -23.42
CA LYS A 393 19.32 -20.42 -22.37
C LYS A 393 19.31 -18.99 -22.91
N ILE A 394 18.14 -18.38 -22.95
CA ILE A 394 17.94 -17.04 -23.54
C ILE A 394 17.37 -16.13 -22.44
N SER A 395 18.08 -15.04 -22.16
CA SER A 395 17.65 -13.98 -21.23
C SER A 395 17.06 -12.81 -22.01
N CYS A 396 15.76 -12.57 -21.84
CA CYS A 396 14.99 -11.56 -22.56
C CYS A 396 13.86 -11.01 -21.67
N PRO A 397 14.19 -10.34 -20.55
CA PRO A 397 13.20 -9.85 -19.60
C PRO A 397 12.29 -8.79 -20.24
N ILE A 398 11.00 -8.84 -19.87
CA ILE A 398 9.99 -7.85 -20.23
C ILE A 398 9.53 -7.19 -18.94
N ASP A 399 9.94 -5.95 -18.75
CA ASP A 399 9.49 -5.15 -17.63
C ASP A 399 8.47 -4.12 -18.13
N PRO A 400 7.20 -4.20 -17.71
CA PRO A 400 6.20 -3.21 -18.07
C PRO A 400 6.14 -2.02 -17.08
N ARG A 401 6.93 -2.03 -15.99
CA ARG A 401 6.90 -0.94 -15.00
C ARG A 401 7.32 0.40 -15.63
N LEU A 402 7.00 1.52 -14.99
CA LEU A 402 7.48 2.83 -15.42
C LEU A 402 9.02 2.85 -15.43
N SER A 403 9.61 3.31 -16.53
CA SER A 403 11.03 3.66 -16.55
C SER A 403 11.26 4.93 -15.73
N CYS A 404 12.51 5.22 -15.37
CA CYS A 404 12.82 6.52 -14.75
C CYS A 404 12.45 7.70 -15.70
N GLY A 405 12.50 7.52 -17.02
CA GLY A 405 12.03 8.52 -17.99
C GLY A 405 10.52 8.73 -17.94
N ASP A 406 9.74 7.63 -17.95
CA ASP A 406 8.28 7.68 -17.86
C ASP A 406 7.81 8.19 -16.50
N ALA A 407 8.51 7.81 -15.42
CA ALA A 407 8.27 8.30 -14.08
C ALA A 407 8.45 9.81 -13.99
N ASN A 408 9.48 10.39 -14.62
CA ASN A 408 9.65 11.85 -14.68
C ASN A 408 8.48 12.54 -15.39
N GLN A 409 8.00 11.97 -16.50
CA GLN A 409 6.80 12.50 -17.19
C GLN A 409 5.54 12.36 -16.33
N PHE A 410 5.40 11.24 -15.63
CA PHE A 410 4.31 10.96 -14.71
C PHE A 410 4.29 11.96 -13.54
N ILE A 411 5.45 12.18 -12.89
CA ILE A 411 5.62 13.18 -11.82
C ILE A 411 5.28 14.59 -12.34
N ALA A 412 5.77 14.96 -13.52
CA ALA A 412 5.49 16.26 -14.11
C ALA A 412 3.99 16.47 -14.42
N ARG A 413 3.28 15.41 -14.81
CA ARG A 413 1.81 15.46 -15.02
C ARG A 413 1.04 15.53 -13.70
N CYS A 414 1.49 14.79 -12.68
CA CYS A 414 0.87 14.81 -11.35
C CYS A 414 1.11 16.14 -10.61
N CYS A 415 2.21 16.84 -10.90
CA CYS A 415 2.58 18.10 -10.22
C CYS A 415 2.54 18.02 -8.67
N PRO A 416 3.13 16.99 -8.01
CA PRO A 416 3.03 16.88 -6.57
C PRO A 416 3.85 17.96 -5.83
N HIS A 417 3.48 18.25 -4.58
CA HIS A 417 4.32 19.13 -3.74
C HIS A 417 5.48 18.35 -3.08
N ASN A 418 5.19 17.14 -2.59
CA ASN A 418 6.16 16.23 -1.98
C ASN A 418 6.28 14.96 -2.84
N LEU A 419 7.50 14.56 -3.16
CA LEU A 419 7.82 13.31 -3.83
C LEU A 419 8.60 12.41 -2.88
N ILE A 420 8.08 11.23 -2.58
CA ILE A 420 8.79 10.18 -1.85
C ILE A 420 9.14 9.07 -2.83
N VAL A 421 10.43 8.79 -2.99
CA VAL A 421 10.95 7.78 -3.93
C VAL A 421 12.10 7.01 -3.27
N PRO A 422 12.32 5.74 -3.62
CA PRO A 422 13.48 4.99 -3.16
C PRO A 422 14.80 5.71 -3.49
N TYR A 423 15.73 5.70 -2.53
CA TYR A 423 17.02 6.40 -2.64
C TYR A 423 17.79 5.99 -3.91
N GLU A 424 17.71 4.73 -4.30
CA GLU A 424 18.34 4.16 -5.49
C GLU A 424 17.94 4.88 -6.79
N TYR A 425 16.79 5.57 -6.85
CA TYR A 425 16.35 6.35 -8.02
C TYR A 425 16.71 7.85 -7.93
N THR A 426 17.25 8.29 -6.80
CA THR A 426 17.69 9.68 -6.58
C THR A 426 19.18 9.90 -6.83
N VAL A 427 19.97 8.85 -7.02
CA VAL A 427 21.41 8.95 -7.31
C VAL A 427 21.71 8.59 -8.76
N ALA A 428 22.80 9.09 -9.34
CA ALA A 428 23.27 8.60 -10.63
C ALA A 428 23.71 7.12 -10.51
N PRO A 429 23.48 6.27 -11.54
CA PRO A 429 23.92 4.89 -11.48
C PRO A 429 25.45 4.82 -11.41
N PRO A 430 26.04 3.92 -10.59
CA PRO A 430 27.47 3.74 -10.53
C PRO A 430 28.02 3.23 -11.87
N ALA A 431 29.20 3.72 -12.27
CA ALA A 431 29.81 3.43 -13.59
C ALA A 431 29.98 1.92 -13.89
N SER A 432 29.96 1.06 -12.88
CA SER A 432 30.07 -0.40 -12.98
C SER A 432 28.77 -1.13 -13.37
N THR A 433 27.63 -0.43 -13.44
CA THR A 433 26.34 -1.01 -13.90
C THR A 433 26.09 -0.81 -15.39
N LEU A 434 27.01 -0.14 -16.09
CA LEU A 434 27.02 -0.08 -17.55
C LEU A 434 27.53 -1.43 -18.07
N VAL A 435 26.61 -2.25 -18.59
CA VAL A 435 26.95 -3.52 -19.26
C VAL A 435 27.99 -3.24 -20.36
N ASP A 436 29.07 -4.03 -20.38
CA ASP A 436 30.15 -3.97 -21.37
C ASP A 436 29.58 -3.87 -22.80
N GLY A 437 29.82 -2.73 -23.48
CA GLY A 437 29.58 -2.58 -24.91
C GLY A 437 28.71 -1.42 -25.38
N ALA A 438 28.02 -0.68 -24.49
CA ALA A 438 27.32 0.54 -24.89
C ALA A 438 28.31 1.71 -24.98
N GLU A 439 28.88 1.95 -26.17
CA GLU A 439 29.70 3.12 -26.45
C GLU A 439 29.04 4.41 -25.92
N MET A 440 29.82 5.22 -25.21
CA MET A 440 29.51 6.60 -24.84
C MET A 440 29.15 7.43 -26.09
N SER A 441 27.90 7.40 -26.53
CA SER A 441 27.45 8.21 -27.66
C SER A 441 26.02 8.72 -27.49
N SER A 442 25.80 9.55 -26.47
CA SER A 442 25.09 10.82 -26.63
C SER A 442 24.94 11.51 -25.28
N HIS A 443 24.97 12.85 -25.27
CA HIS A 443 24.54 13.64 -24.12
C HIS A 443 23.06 13.40 -23.73
N PHE A 444 22.31 12.62 -24.52
CA PHE A 444 20.89 12.28 -24.34
C PHE A 444 20.64 10.91 -23.70
N SER A 445 21.68 10.09 -23.48
CA SER A 445 21.52 8.73 -22.92
C SER A 445 21.51 8.65 -21.40
N ARG A 446 21.59 9.79 -20.69
CA ARG A 446 21.56 9.82 -19.22
C ARG A 446 20.15 10.10 -18.73
N VAL A 447 19.42 9.05 -18.38
CA VAL A 447 18.21 9.22 -17.57
C VAL A 447 18.61 9.80 -16.21
N LEU A 448 18.17 11.02 -15.99
CA LEU A 448 18.48 11.79 -14.79
C LEU A 448 17.78 11.15 -13.58
N PRO A 449 18.37 11.29 -12.37
CA PRO A 449 17.66 11.01 -11.13
C PRO A 449 16.27 11.64 -11.11
N LEU A 450 15.30 10.99 -10.47
CA LEU A 450 13.88 11.41 -10.49
C LEU A 450 13.61 12.83 -9.95
N HIS A 451 14.60 13.45 -9.30
CA HIS A 451 14.51 14.78 -8.70
C HIS A 451 15.11 15.90 -9.56
N GLU A 452 15.81 15.57 -10.66
CA GLU A 452 16.53 16.55 -11.49
C GLU A 452 15.71 17.07 -12.70
N LEU A 453 14.55 16.47 -12.98
CA LEU A 453 13.65 16.86 -14.07
C LEU A 453 12.38 17.56 -13.57
N THR A 454 12.53 18.72 -12.91
CA THR A 454 11.40 19.59 -12.60
C THR A 454 11.26 20.71 -13.62
N ALA A 455 10.24 20.62 -14.48
CA ALA A 455 9.85 21.69 -15.39
C ALA A 455 9.04 22.78 -14.65
N ALA A 456 9.26 24.02 -15.08
CA ALA A 456 8.84 25.26 -14.43
C ALA A 456 7.31 25.44 -14.28
N LYS A 457 6.78 25.27 -13.06
CA LYS A 457 5.62 26.03 -12.59
C LYS A 457 6.05 26.98 -11.49
N SER A 458 5.71 28.25 -11.62
CA SER A 458 6.19 29.39 -10.83
C SER A 458 5.61 29.52 -9.41
N LYS A 459 5.04 28.47 -8.81
CA LYS A 459 4.35 28.62 -7.51
C LYS A 459 4.74 27.70 -6.36
N THR A 460 5.43 26.58 -6.58
CA THR A 460 5.92 25.73 -5.48
C THR A 460 7.07 24.86 -5.97
N GLU A 461 8.17 24.84 -5.22
CA GLU A 461 9.30 23.92 -5.41
C GLU A 461 8.85 22.48 -5.08
N LEU A 462 9.26 21.50 -5.89
CA LEU A 462 9.03 20.08 -5.63
C LEU A 462 10.02 19.61 -4.56
N LEU A 463 9.51 19.15 -3.41
CA LEU A 463 10.34 18.60 -2.35
C LEU A 463 10.50 17.10 -2.55
N THR A 464 11.73 16.63 -2.75
CA THR A 464 12.02 15.19 -2.89
C THR A 464 12.60 14.60 -1.60
N PHE A 465 12.03 13.50 -1.15
CA PHE A 465 12.44 12.74 0.02
C PHE A 465 12.93 11.35 -0.42
N PRO A 466 14.26 11.10 -0.42
CA PRO A 466 14.80 9.79 -0.72
C PRO A 466 14.52 8.80 0.41
N MET A 467 13.89 7.68 0.08
CA MET A 467 13.48 6.64 1.03
C MET A 467 14.50 5.51 1.10
N LYS A 468 15.09 5.33 2.28
CA LYS A 468 15.92 4.17 2.63
C LYS A 468 15.16 3.24 3.56
N GLN A 469 15.63 2.00 3.67
CA GLN A 469 15.03 1.03 4.57
C GLN A 469 15.18 1.49 6.03
N PHE A 470 14.11 1.37 6.81
CA PHE A 470 14.02 1.77 8.23
C PHE A 470 14.28 3.25 8.57
N GLU A 471 14.63 4.10 7.60
CA GLU A 471 14.74 5.54 7.81
C GLU A 471 13.35 6.18 7.66
N PRO A 472 12.75 6.72 8.75
CA PRO A 472 11.42 7.29 8.68
C PRO A 472 11.43 8.64 7.94
N ILE A 473 10.54 8.78 6.97
CA ILE A 473 10.25 10.07 6.33
C ILE A 473 9.05 10.67 7.03
N ALA A 474 9.24 11.82 7.68
CA ALA A 474 8.16 12.62 8.26
C ALA A 474 7.91 13.84 7.37
N VAL A 475 6.71 13.91 6.80
CA VAL A 475 6.24 15.11 6.11
C VAL A 475 5.38 15.88 7.10
N GLU A 476 5.95 16.94 7.67
CA GLU A 476 5.27 17.84 8.59
C GLU A 476 4.31 18.74 7.82
N LYS A 477 3.05 18.79 8.28
CA LYS A 477 2.03 19.66 7.69
C LYS A 477 1.33 20.44 8.79
N THR A 478 1.06 21.71 8.51
CA THR A 478 0.24 22.54 9.40
C THR A 478 -1.22 22.13 9.22
N SER A 479 -1.74 21.29 10.12
CA SER A 479 -3.16 20.90 10.10
C SER A 479 -4.02 22.14 10.31
N LYS A 480 -4.83 22.51 9.32
CA LYS A 480 -5.73 23.67 9.41
C LYS A 480 -7.09 23.30 10.00
N TYR A 481 -7.54 22.07 9.78
CA TYR A 481 -8.88 21.61 10.15
C TYR A 481 -8.86 20.20 10.76
N LEU A 482 -9.74 19.94 11.72
CA LEU A 482 -9.93 18.62 12.31
C LEU A 482 -11.41 18.27 12.23
N ASP A 483 -11.75 17.19 11.52
CA ASP A 483 -13.12 16.71 11.48
C ASP A 483 -13.47 16.03 12.81
N GLY A 484 -14.50 16.56 13.47
CA GLY A 484 -14.92 16.09 14.78
C GLY A 484 -16.41 16.32 15.02
N ARG A 485 -16.94 15.61 16.00
CA ARG A 485 -18.30 15.77 16.49
C ARG A 485 -18.30 16.74 17.66
N LEU A 486 -19.30 17.60 17.72
CA LEU A 486 -19.55 18.44 18.88
C LEU A 486 -20.54 17.74 19.82
N ASP A 487 -20.24 17.68 21.12
CA ASP A 487 -21.20 17.16 22.10
C ASP A 487 -22.51 17.96 22.05
N PRO A 488 -23.70 17.31 22.11
CA PRO A 488 -24.97 18.00 22.01
C PRO A 488 -25.15 19.14 23.03
N LYS A 489 -24.54 19.05 24.22
CA LYS A 489 -24.63 20.10 25.25
C LYS A 489 -23.83 21.33 24.86
N LEU A 490 -22.65 21.15 24.26
CA LEU A 490 -21.86 22.26 23.71
C LEU A 490 -22.53 22.85 22.46
N ALA A 491 -23.09 22.00 21.60
CA ALA A 491 -23.82 22.44 20.41
C ALA A 491 -25.02 23.33 20.76
N ALA A 492 -25.75 23.02 21.83
CA ALA A 492 -26.86 23.84 22.31
C ALA A 492 -26.43 25.23 22.85
N GLN A 493 -25.17 25.37 23.29
CA GLN A 493 -24.61 26.62 23.82
C GLN A 493 -23.89 27.43 22.74
N ALA A 494 -23.58 26.81 21.60
CA ALA A 494 -22.86 27.42 20.51
C ALA A 494 -23.73 28.48 19.81
N THR A 495 -23.26 29.72 19.79
CA THR A 495 -23.91 30.79 19.02
C THR A 495 -23.35 30.77 17.60
N ILE A 496 -24.20 30.46 16.63
CA ILE A 496 -23.82 30.41 15.21
C ILE A 496 -23.72 31.84 14.67
N THR A 497 -22.58 32.16 14.08
CA THR A 497 -22.30 33.38 13.33
C THR A 497 -21.98 33.05 11.87
N ASP A 498 -22.24 33.99 10.97
CA ASP A 498 -21.81 33.85 9.57
C ASP A 498 -20.39 34.38 9.42
N VAL A 499 -19.49 33.55 8.91
CA VAL A 499 -18.13 33.94 8.53
C VAL A 499 -17.90 33.52 7.09
N ASN A 500 -17.78 34.50 6.19
CA ASN A 500 -17.55 34.30 4.75
C ASN A 500 -18.60 33.38 4.07
N GLY A 501 -19.88 33.49 4.44
CA GLY A 501 -20.96 32.70 3.87
C GLY A 501 -21.03 31.26 4.39
N LYS A 502 -20.27 30.95 5.46
CA LYS A 502 -20.33 29.66 6.17
C LYS A 502 -20.76 29.92 7.61
N ALA A 503 -21.68 29.09 8.08
CA ALA A 503 -22.05 29.04 9.49
C ALA A 503 -20.86 28.57 10.32
N ALA A 504 -20.40 29.40 11.26
CA ALA A 504 -19.33 29.13 12.19
C ALA A 504 -19.82 29.37 13.62
N ALA A 505 -19.24 28.69 14.61
CA ALA A 505 -19.53 28.98 16.01
C ALA A 505 -18.25 28.85 16.82
N TYR A 506 -18.05 29.76 17.78
CA TYR A 506 -16.97 29.62 18.74
C TYR A 506 -17.39 28.63 19.83
N VAL A 507 -16.64 27.54 19.96
CA VAL A 507 -16.87 26.48 20.96
C VAL A 507 -15.56 26.15 21.67
N SER A 508 -15.63 25.93 22.97
CA SER A 508 -14.48 25.56 23.80
C SER A 508 -14.84 24.32 24.62
N GLY A 509 -13.90 23.36 24.70
CA GLY A 509 -14.13 22.08 25.33
C GLY A 509 -12.87 21.23 25.41
N VAL A 510 -13.01 20.04 25.96
CA VAL A 510 -11.98 19.00 25.97
C VAL A 510 -12.19 18.12 24.75
N LEU A 511 -11.19 18.09 23.86
CA LEU A 511 -11.18 17.19 22.73
C LEU A 511 -10.85 15.77 23.22
N SER A 512 -11.78 14.85 23.05
CA SER A 512 -11.61 13.44 23.40
C SER A 512 -11.71 12.57 22.14
N VAL A 513 -11.07 11.40 22.15
CA VAL A 513 -11.22 10.41 21.07
C VAL A 513 -12.20 9.35 21.54
N LYS A 514 -13.38 9.26 20.91
CA LYS A 514 -14.40 8.24 21.22
C LYS A 514 -14.88 7.56 19.94
N ARG A 515 -14.89 6.23 19.93
CA ARG A 515 -15.37 5.40 18.80
C ARG A 515 -14.76 5.80 17.45
N LYS A 516 -13.43 6.01 17.42
CA LYS A 516 -12.68 6.46 16.23
C LYS A 516 -13.16 7.81 15.65
N ALA A 517 -13.66 8.71 16.49
CA ALA A 517 -13.96 10.08 16.12
C ALA A 517 -13.43 11.05 17.18
N PHE A 518 -13.00 12.22 16.73
CA PHE A 518 -12.74 13.34 17.63
C PHE A 518 -14.08 13.89 18.12
N VAL A 519 -14.27 13.97 19.44
CA VAL A 519 -15.48 14.52 20.06
C VAL A 519 -15.08 15.65 20.99
N LEU A 520 -15.55 16.86 20.71
CA LEU A 520 -15.37 18.01 21.60
C LEU A 520 -16.45 17.98 22.67
N GLU A 521 -16.03 17.73 23.91
CA GLU A 521 -16.90 17.59 25.08
C GLU A 521 -16.78 18.79 26.01
N PRO A 522 -17.82 19.14 26.79
CA PRO A 522 -17.67 20.16 27.82
C PRO A 522 -16.58 19.74 28.82
N PRO A 523 -15.80 20.71 29.35
CA PRO A 523 -14.73 20.40 30.29
C PRO A 523 -15.28 19.63 31.49
N SER A 524 -14.86 18.37 31.62
CA SER A 524 -15.20 17.52 32.76
C SER A 524 -14.25 17.87 33.89
N ILE A 525 -14.66 18.81 34.74
CA ILE A 525 -13.83 19.23 35.85
C ILE A 525 -13.86 18.14 36.94
N VAL A 526 -12.88 17.24 36.92
CA VAL A 526 -12.62 16.32 38.02
C VAL A 526 -11.40 16.84 38.78
N TYR A 527 -11.62 17.64 39.83
CA TYR A 527 -10.55 18.12 40.70
C TYR A 527 -10.00 16.95 41.53
N LYS A 528 -8.79 16.49 41.20
CA LYS A 528 -7.96 15.70 42.13
C LYS A 528 -6.97 16.64 42.82
N GLU A 529 -6.89 16.52 44.15
CA GLU A 529 -6.18 17.44 45.05
C GLU A 529 -4.65 17.55 44.81
N LYS A 530 -4.15 18.76 45.13
CA LYS A 530 -2.78 19.20 45.52
C LYS A 530 -1.71 19.56 44.48
N SER A 531 -1.85 19.33 43.17
CA SER A 531 -0.75 19.63 42.22
C SER A 531 -0.97 20.81 41.27
N ASN A 532 -2.15 21.44 41.25
CA ASN A 532 -2.45 22.45 40.24
C ASN A 532 -2.44 23.86 40.85
N LEU A 533 -1.68 24.76 40.23
CA LEU A 533 -1.69 26.19 40.57
C LEU A 533 -2.94 26.82 39.96
N LEU A 534 -3.69 27.57 40.77
CA LEU A 534 -4.88 28.30 40.31
C LEU A 534 -4.49 29.77 40.12
N MET A 535 -4.76 30.34 38.94
CA MET A 535 -4.56 31.76 38.66
C MET A 535 -5.84 32.41 38.15
N GLY A 536 -6.12 33.61 38.62
CA GLY A 536 -7.27 34.42 38.23
C GLY A 536 -7.75 35.32 39.37
N GLN A 537 -8.63 36.25 39.04
CA GLN A 537 -9.36 37.06 40.03
C GLN A 537 -10.80 36.57 40.11
N VAL A 538 -11.34 36.55 41.33
CA VAL A 538 -12.74 36.23 41.60
C VAL A 538 -13.55 37.52 41.50
N ASP A 539 -14.61 37.50 40.71
CA ASP A 539 -15.54 38.60 40.49
C ASP A 539 -16.77 38.42 41.39
N GLU A 540 -17.02 39.41 42.24
CA GLU A 540 -18.11 39.40 43.21
C GLU A 540 -19.51 39.40 42.56
N GLU A 541 -19.70 40.06 41.43
CA GLU A 541 -20.99 40.12 40.73
C GLU A 541 -21.30 38.77 40.06
N LYS A 542 -20.28 38.13 39.48
CA LYS A 542 -20.42 36.77 38.93
C LYS A 542 -20.73 35.76 40.03
N LEU A 543 -20.08 35.87 41.18
CA LEU A 543 -20.30 34.98 42.31
C LEU A 543 -21.71 35.14 42.88
N GLU A 544 -22.21 36.38 43.03
CA GLU A 544 -23.58 36.65 43.41
C GLU A 544 -24.59 36.02 42.43
N LYS A 545 -24.34 36.17 41.11
CA LYS A 545 -25.20 35.58 40.09
C LYS A 545 -25.22 34.06 40.16
N GLN A 546 -24.08 33.41 40.41
CA GLN A 546 -24.00 31.95 40.58
C GLN A 546 -24.78 31.49 41.80
N VAL A 547 -24.67 32.19 42.93
CA VAL A 547 -25.43 31.90 44.15
C VAL A 547 -26.93 32.04 43.91
N LYS A 548 -27.39 33.14 43.30
CA LYS A 548 -28.82 33.34 42.97
C LYS A 548 -29.36 32.38 41.92
N THR A 549 -28.51 31.84 41.05
CA THR A 549 -28.91 30.80 40.08
C THR A 549 -29.13 29.47 40.78
N HIS A 550 -28.33 29.15 41.81
CA HIS A 550 -28.45 27.92 42.58
C HIS A 550 -29.58 27.98 43.61
N ASP A 551 -29.73 29.13 44.29
CA ASP A 551 -30.82 29.42 45.22
C ASP A 551 -31.44 30.79 44.90
N PRO A 552 -32.56 30.82 44.14
CA PRO A 552 -33.23 32.07 43.76
C PRO A 552 -33.74 32.90 44.94
N GLN A 553 -33.85 32.33 46.13
CA GLN A 553 -34.27 33.04 47.35
C GLN A 553 -33.08 33.50 48.20
N ALA A 554 -31.85 33.17 47.83
CA ALA A 554 -30.66 33.58 48.56
C ALA A 554 -30.47 35.10 48.54
N GLN A 555 -30.32 35.67 49.73
CA GLN A 555 -29.92 37.06 49.89
C GLN A 555 -28.39 37.12 49.96
N VAL A 556 -27.79 37.93 49.10
CA VAL A 556 -26.35 38.15 49.04
C VAL A 556 -26.10 39.62 49.36
N TYR A 557 -25.27 39.88 50.37
CA TYR A 557 -24.89 41.22 50.77
C TYR A 557 -23.44 41.46 50.40
N ILE A 558 -23.18 42.43 49.54
CA ILE A 558 -21.84 42.83 49.12
C ILE A 558 -21.54 44.21 49.71
N SER A 559 -20.40 44.35 50.37
CA SER A 559 -19.89 45.62 50.90
C SER A 559 -18.41 45.79 50.57
N GLN A 560 -17.95 47.03 50.49
CA GLN A 560 -16.50 47.31 50.50
C GLN A 560 -15.88 46.77 51.80
N GLY A 561 -14.74 46.09 51.67
CA GLY A 561 -14.03 45.54 52.82
C GLY A 561 -13.49 46.62 53.75
N GLN A 562 -13.20 46.24 55.00
CA GLN A 562 -12.48 47.09 55.96
C GLN A 562 -11.02 46.65 56.03
N GLY A 563 -10.09 47.62 56.06
CA GLY A 563 -8.65 47.35 56.08
C GLY A 563 -8.12 47.01 54.68
N ASP A 564 -7.28 45.98 54.56
CA ASP A 564 -6.64 45.58 53.30
C ASP A 564 -7.56 44.79 52.36
N ALA A 565 -8.79 44.43 52.80
CA ALA A 565 -9.74 43.68 51.99
C ALA A 565 -10.53 44.59 51.06
N ASP A 566 -10.67 44.19 49.79
CA ASP A 566 -11.38 44.97 48.77
C ASP A 566 -12.90 44.75 48.86
N VAL A 567 -13.33 43.49 49.02
CA VAL A 567 -14.75 43.12 48.99
C VAL A 567 -15.06 42.12 50.10
N PHE A 568 -16.19 42.36 50.78
CA PHE A 568 -16.78 41.44 51.72
C PHE A 568 -18.18 41.04 51.24
N MET A 569 -18.43 39.74 51.16
CA MET A 569 -19.71 39.16 50.75
C MET A 569 -20.25 38.26 51.87
N SER A 570 -21.51 38.49 52.26
CA SER A 570 -22.21 37.69 53.26
C SER A 570 -23.43 37.02 52.64
N ILE A 571 -23.55 35.70 52.83
CA ILE A 571 -24.64 34.87 52.29
C ILE A 571 -25.31 34.15 53.48
N PRO A 572 -26.34 34.74 54.10
CA PRO A 572 -26.92 34.20 55.32
C PRO A 572 -27.56 32.81 55.16
N SER A 573 -28.16 32.49 54.00
CA SER A 573 -28.76 31.18 53.75
C SER A 573 -27.73 30.05 53.82
N LEU A 574 -26.51 30.33 53.37
CA LEU A 574 -25.38 29.39 53.37
C LEU A 574 -24.55 29.46 54.66
N ASP A 575 -24.85 30.39 55.57
CA ASP A 575 -24.01 30.72 56.73
C ASP A 575 -22.53 30.86 56.32
N ALA A 576 -22.32 31.70 55.31
CA ALA A 576 -21.03 31.84 54.65
C ALA A 576 -20.65 33.30 54.47
N ARG A 577 -19.35 33.57 54.63
CA ARG A 577 -18.71 34.86 54.37
C ARG A 577 -17.55 34.67 53.42
N ILE A 578 -17.40 35.59 52.48
CA ILE A 578 -16.33 35.56 51.49
C ILE A 578 -15.63 36.91 51.53
N THR A 579 -14.31 36.88 51.68
CA THR A 579 -13.47 38.07 51.65
C THR A 579 -12.51 37.98 50.47
N LEU A 580 -12.48 39.02 49.65
CA LEU A 580 -11.65 39.11 48.46
C LEU A 580 -10.61 40.22 48.64
N TRP A 581 -9.35 39.89 48.38
CA TRP A 581 -8.23 40.82 48.24
C TRP A 581 -7.78 40.79 46.77
N LYS A 582 -8.29 41.73 45.97
CA LYS A 582 -8.03 41.87 44.54
C LYS A 582 -6.55 42.19 44.26
N GLU A 583 -5.91 43.01 45.10
CA GLU A 583 -4.49 43.36 44.93
C GLU A 583 -3.55 42.17 45.17
N THR A 584 -3.83 41.35 46.19
CA THR A 584 -2.98 40.19 46.53
C THR A 584 -3.44 38.89 45.87
N GLY A 585 -4.58 38.89 45.18
CA GLY A 585 -5.18 37.69 44.58
C GLY A 585 -5.69 36.67 45.61
N LYS A 586 -5.86 37.07 46.88
CA LYS A 586 -6.30 36.18 47.96
C LYS A 586 -7.82 36.15 48.03
N THR A 587 -8.38 34.95 48.24
CA THR A 587 -9.81 34.74 48.51
C THR A 587 -9.93 33.88 49.77
N LEU A 588 -10.75 34.31 50.72
CA LEU A 588 -11.07 33.56 51.95
C LEU A 588 -12.56 33.26 51.96
N VAL A 589 -12.91 31.99 52.19
CA VAL A 589 -14.28 31.53 52.40
C VAL A 589 -14.40 30.99 53.82
N GLU A 590 -15.30 31.59 54.60
CA GLU A 590 -15.57 31.20 55.98
C GLU A 590 -17.00 30.66 56.06
N THR A 591 -17.16 29.40 56.45
CA THR A 591 -18.46 28.77 56.67
C THR A 591 -18.33 27.55 57.59
N GLU A 592 -19.33 27.35 58.43
CA GLU A 592 -19.44 26.18 59.31
C GLU A 592 -20.06 24.97 58.59
N LYS A 593 -20.69 25.18 57.43
CA LYS A 593 -21.38 24.13 56.67
C LYS A 593 -20.48 23.55 55.57
N GLU A 594 -20.22 22.24 55.62
CA GLU A 594 -19.42 21.54 54.60
C GLU A 594 -20.03 21.63 53.19
N GLU A 595 -21.35 21.50 53.07
CA GLU A 595 -22.06 21.59 51.79
C GLU A 595 -21.92 22.99 51.16
N ALA A 596 -22.02 24.03 51.98
CA ALA A 596 -21.80 25.41 51.54
C ALA A 596 -20.34 25.63 51.12
N ARG A 597 -19.39 25.05 51.86
CA ARG A 597 -17.96 25.11 51.51
C ARG A 597 -17.71 24.51 50.13
N ALA A 598 -18.16 23.28 49.88
CA ALA A 598 -17.98 22.61 48.60
C ALA A 598 -18.62 23.37 47.44
N LEU A 599 -19.85 23.87 47.64
CA LEU A 599 -20.59 24.65 46.66
C LEU A 599 -19.86 25.94 46.29
N LEU A 600 -19.50 26.76 47.30
CA LEU A 600 -18.83 28.04 47.08
C LEU A 600 -17.44 27.86 46.48
N THR A 601 -16.71 26.82 46.91
CA THR A 601 -15.45 26.45 46.27
C THR A 601 -15.64 26.14 44.79
N SER A 602 -16.68 25.39 44.40
CA SER A 602 -16.94 25.09 42.99
C SER A 602 -17.21 26.34 42.13
N PHE A 603 -17.95 27.32 42.69
CA PHE A 603 -18.25 28.58 42.01
C PHE A 603 -17.00 29.45 41.82
N ILE A 604 -16.18 29.54 42.86
CA ILE A 604 -14.90 30.26 42.81
C ILE A 604 -13.96 29.60 41.79
N LEU A 605 -13.84 28.28 41.83
CA LEU A 605 -12.98 27.53 40.91
C LEU A 605 -13.41 27.67 39.44
N ALA A 606 -14.71 27.78 39.17
CA ALA A 606 -15.22 28.03 37.82
C ALA A 606 -14.78 29.38 37.23
N GLN A 607 -14.28 30.31 38.06
CA GLN A 607 -13.75 31.60 37.63
C GLN A 607 -12.22 31.59 37.45
N LEU A 608 -11.53 30.52 37.87
CA LEU A 608 -10.07 30.45 37.88
C LEU A 608 -9.54 29.55 36.76
N VAL A 609 -8.34 29.88 36.27
CA VAL A 609 -7.61 29.07 35.29
C VAL A 609 -6.67 28.12 36.02
N VAL A 610 -6.73 26.85 35.64
CA VAL A 610 -5.84 25.81 36.17
C VAL A 610 -4.54 25.83 35.38
N ILE A 611 -3.42 26.09 36.05
CA ILE A 611 -2.07 25.93 35.51
C ILE A 611 -1.55 24.57 35.97
N THR A 612 -1.43 23.65 35.02
CA THR A 612 -0.69 22.41 35.22
C THR A 612 0.80 22.72 35.10
N GLN A 613 1.59 22.43 36.14
CA GLN A 613 3.05 22.39 35.98
C GLN A 613 3.35 21.29 34.96
N GLY A 614 3.94 21.69 33.83
CA GLY A 614 4.39 20.78 32.76
C GLY A 614 5.65 20.03 33.16
#